data_AF-A0A2V9PK06-F1
#
_entry.id   AF-A0A2V9PK06-F1
#
_cell.length_a   1.000
_cell.length_b   1.000
_cell.length_c   1.000
_cell.angle_alpha   90.00
_cell.angle_beta   90.00
_cell.angle_gamma   90.00
#
_symmetry.space_group_name_H-M   'P 1'
#
loop_
_entity.id
_entity.type
_entity.pdbx_description
1 polymer ?
#
loop_
_entity_poly.entity_id
_entity_poly.type
_entity_poly.pdbx_seq_one_letter_code
_entity_poly.pdbx_strand_id
1 'polypeptide(L)'
;MVQTRGVAAAQGRFWQMHDPLFENQERLSEALYSELAEELGLSQTTLLQALEEGEYKVRVRADFSSGVRSGVNGTPTFFINGTRHDGPFDYETLVEALREKAVSRATP
;
A
#
# COMPACT_ATOMS: atom_id res chain seq x y z
N MET A 1 -0.87 7.31 -7.55
CA MET A 1 -0.74 5.89 -7.15
C MET A 1 -1.43 5.58 -5.82
N VAL A 2 -0.95 6.02 -4.64
CA VAL A 2 -1.52 5.56 -3.34
C VAL A 2 -3.00 5.91 -3.18
N GLN A 3 -3.36 7.16 -3.46
CA GLN A 3 -4.76 7.60 -3.40
C GLN A 3 -5.64 6.87 -4.43
N THR A 4 -5.16 6.70 -5.66
CA THR A 4 -5.83 5.96 -6.75
C THR A 4 -6.21 4.54 -6.34
N ARG A 5 -5.28 3.81 -5.70
CA ARG A 5 -5.56 2.47 -5.16
C ARG A 5 -6.58 2.51 -4.02
N GLY A 6 -6.58 3.57 -3.21
CA GLY A 6 -7.56 3.78 -2.14
C GLY A 6 -8.99 3.90 -2.67
N VAL A 7 -9.19 4.69 -3.73
CA VAL A 7 -10.48 4.82 -4.41
C VAL A 7 -10.94 3.48 -4.99
N ALA A 8 -10.04 2.74 -5.66
CA ALA A 8 -10.36 1.42 -6.18
C ALA A 8 -10.65 0.40 -5.05
N ALA A 9 -9.97 0.51 -3.91
CA ALA A 9 -10.22 -0.35 -2.74
C ALA A 9 -11.63 -0.18 -2.18
N ALA A 10 -12.13 1.06 -2.13
CA ALA A 10 -13.50 1.35 -1.69
C ALA A 10 -14.56 0.64 -2.55
N GLN A 11 -14.20 0.22 -3.77
CA GLN A 11 -15.05 -0.49 -4.71
C GLN A 11 -14.65 -1.96 -4.90
N GLY A 12 -13.79 -2.50 -4.03
CA GLY A 12 -13.34 -3.91 -4.09
C GLY A 12 -12.38 -4.23 -5.25
N ARG A 13 -11.81 -3.21 -5.91
CA ARG A 13 -10.92 -3.34 -7.06
C ARG A 13 -9.45 -3.02 -6.73
N PHE A 14 -9.03 -3.21 -5.48
CA PHE A 14 -7.70 -2.79 -5.01
C PHE A 14 -6.58 -3.42 -5.84
N TRP A 15 -6.56 -4.74 -5.96
CA TRP A 15 -5.47 -5.47 -6.65
C TRP A 15 -5.43 -5.17 -8.14
N GLN A 16 -6.61 -5.12 -8.77
CA GLN A 16 -6.73 -4.84 -10.19
C GLN A 16 -6.29 -3.43 -10.56
N MET A 17 -6.35 -2.48 -9.62
CA MET A 17 -5.73 -1.14 -9.78
C MET A 17 -4.26 -1.14 -9.33
N HIS A 18 -3.91 -1.90 -8.29
CA HIS A 18 -2.57 -1.93 -7.71
C HIS A 18 -1.51 -2.44 -8.69
N ASP A 19 -1.75 -3.59 -9.29
CA ASP A 19 -0.77 -4.31 -10.11
C ASP A 19 -0.34 -3.51 -11.33
N PRO A 20 -1.26 -3.00 -12.20
CA PRO A 20 -0.84 -2.21 -13.36
C PRO A 20 -0.19 -0.88 -12.96
N LEU A 21 -0.60 -0.24 -11.85
CA LEU A 21 0.08 0.96 -11.35
C LEU A 21 1.51 0.67 -10.88
N PHE A 22 1.73 -0.49 -10.27
CA PHE A 22 3.03 -0.90 -9.78
C PHE A 22 3.98 -1.28 -10.93
N GLU A 23 3.46 -1.90 -11.99
CA GLU A 23 4.20 -2.24 -13.21
C GLU A 23 4.53 -1.01 -14.05
N ASN A 24 3.68 0.03 -14.04
CA ASN A 24 3.81 1.23 -14.86
C ASN A 24 4.29 2.46 -14.06
N GLN A 25 5.20 2.27 -13.09
CA GLN A 25 5.67 3.36 -12.22
C GLN A 25 6.26 4.57 -12.97
N GLU A 26 6.88 4.34 -14.13
CA GLU A 26 7.46 5.41 -14.97
C GLU A 26 6.40 6.25 -15.71
N ARG A 27 5.16 5.73 -15.83
CA ARG A 27 4.05 6.35 -16.59
C ARG A 27 2.95 6.91 -15.69
N LEU A 28 3.17 6.96 -14.37
CA LEU A 28 2.18 7.43 -13.42
C LEU A 28 1.72 8.86 -13.74
N SER A 29 0.46 8.97 -14.15
CA SER A 29 -0.18 10.21 -14.59
C SER A 29 -1.69 10.11 -14.42
N GLU A 30 -2.38 11.25 -14.44
CA GLU A 30 -3.85 11.27 -14.43
C GLU A 30 -4.44 10.50 -15.62
N ALA A 31 -3.79 10.57 -16.79
CA ALA A 31 -4.19 9.81 -17.97
C ALA A 31 -4.18 8.30 -17.72
N LEU A 32 -3.07 7.77 -17.16
CA LEU A 32 -2.99 6.35 -16.80
C LEU A 32 -4.01 5.98 -15.72
N TYR A 33 -4.28 6.86 -14.76
CA TYR A 33 -5.26 6.59 -13.70
C TYR A 33 -6.68 6.48 -14.28
N SER A 34 -7.04 7.35 -15.22
CA SER A 34 -8.32 7.34 -15.89
C SER A 34 -8.48 6.13 -16.81
N GLU A 35 -7.44 5.78 -17.57
CA GLU A 35 -7.38 4.56 -18.40
C GLU A 35 -7.67 3.31 -17.57
N LEU A 36 -6.92 3.10 -16.48
CA LEU A 36 -7.11 1.96 -15.59
C LEU A 36 -8.47 2.00 -14.88
N ALA A 37 -9.00 3.19 -14.56
CA ALA A 37 -10.33 3.29 -13.99
C ALA A 37 -11.41 2.82 -14.97
N GLU A 38 -11.29 3.19 -16.25
CA GLU A 38 -12.20 2.76 -17.31
C GLU A 38 -12.19 1.25 -17.49
N GLU A 39 -11.00 0.65 -17.59
CA GLU A 39 -10.82 -0.81 -17.73
C GLU A 39 -11.46 -1.60 -16.58
N LEU A 40 -11.45 -1.03 -15.37
CA LEU A 40 -12.01 -1.65 -14.17
C LEU A 40 -13.50 -1.34 -13.96
N GLY A 41 -14.12 -0.57 -14.85
CA GLY A 41 -15.50 -0.11 -14.73
C GLY A 41 -15.72 0.88 -13.59
N LEU A 42 -14.67 1.60 -13.18
CA LEU A 42 -14.71 2.64 -12.16
C LEU A 42 -15.04 3.99 -12.79
N SER A 43 -15.79 4.83 -12.08
CA SER A 43 -16.08 6.20 -12.51
C SER A 43 -14.81 7.05 -12.52
N GLN A 44 -14.36 7.46 -13.70
CA GLN A 44 -13.24 8.38 -13.87
C GLN A 44 -13.50 9.72 -13.16
N THR A 45 -14.73 10.24 -13.24
CA THR A 45 -15.12 11.47 -12.54
C THR A 45 -14.98 11.34 -11.02
N THR A 46 -15.47 10.24 -10.45
CA THR A 46 -15.36 9.99 -9.01
C THR A 46 -13.89 9.84 -8.59
N LEU A 47 -13.09 9.18 -9.41
CA LEU A 47 -11.66 9.03 -9.15
C LEU A 47 -10.94 10.38 -9.16
N LEU A 48 -11.11 11.18 -10.22
CA LEU A 48 -10.46 12.47 -10.36
C LEU A 48 -10.89 13.44 -9.26
N GLN A 49 -12.19 13.47 -8.93
CA GLN A 49 -12.73 14.26 -7.83
C GLN A 49 -12.10 13.87 -6.48
N ALA A 50 -12.03 12.57 -6.17
CA ALA A 50 -11.42 12.09 -4.93
C ALA A 50 -9.91 12.45 -4.84
N LEU A 51 -9.21 12.46 -5.97
CA LEU A 51 -7.81 12.87 -6.06
C LEU A 51 -7.64 14.39 -5.85
N GLU A 52 -8.52 15.18 -6.44
CA GLU A 52 -8.54 16.65 -6.35
C GLU A 52 -8.87 17.11 -4.92
N GLU A 53 -10.00 16.64 -4.39
CA GLU A 53 -10.45 16.88 -3.01
C GLU A 53 -9.47 16.33 -1.98
N GLY A 54 -8.64 15.36 -2.38
CA GLY A 54 -7.63 14.77 -1.53
C GLY A 54 -8.23 13.95 -0.41
N GLU A 55 -9.34 13.26 -0.68
CA GLU A 55 -10.09 12.42 0.25
C GLU A 55 -9.17 11.47 1.04
N TYR A 56 -8.13 10.96 0.39
CA TYR A 56 -7.17 10.02 0.97
C TYR A 56 -5.88 10.68 1.49
N LYS A 57 -5.67 12.00 1.29
CA LYS A 57 -4.42 12.70 1.68
C LYS A 57 -4.16 12.61 3.18
N VAL A 58 -5.20 12.76 4.00
CA VAL A 58 -5.06 12.72 5.47
C VAL A 58 -4.56 11.35 5.93
N ARG A 59 -5.16 10.28 5.42
CA ARG A 59 -4.74 8.90 5.73
C ARG A 59 -3.32 8.62 5.24
N VAL A 60 -3.00 8.98 4.00
CA VAL A 60 -1.66 8.82 3.44
C VAL A 60 -0.61 9.56 4.29
N ARG A 61 -0.93 10.77 4.76
CA ARG A 61 -0.04 11.55 5.64
C ARG A 61 0.10 10.92 7.02
N ALA A 62 -0.97 10.35 7.57
CA ALA A 62 -0.93 9.63 8.84
C ALA A 62 -0.04 8.38 8.73
N ASP A 63 -0.19 7.60 7.66
CA ASP A 63 0.61 6.41 7.37
C ASP A 63 2.09 6.78 7.20
N PHE A 64 2.38 7.82 6.41
CA PHE A 64 3.74 8.35 6.25
C PHE A 64 4.36 8.77 7.59
N SER A 65 3.62 9.54 8.40
CA SER A 65 4.09 10.02 9.70
C SER A 65 4.32 8.87 10.68
N SER A 66 3.48 7.83 10.61
CA SER A 66 3.65 6.60 11.39
C SER A 66 4.93 5.87 10.98
N GLY A 67 5.18 5.71 9.68
CA GLY A 67 6.41 5.11 9.16
C GLY A 67 7.66 5.86 9.65
N VAL A 68 7.68 7.19 9.56
CA VAL A 68 8.79 8.01 10.06
C VAL A 68 9.02 7.80 11.56
N ARG A 69 7.96 7.82 12.38
CA ARG A 69 8.08 7.58 13.84
C ARG A 69 8.59 6.18 14.16
N SER A 70 8.27 5.20 13.33
CA SER A 70 8.74 3.82 13.46
C SER A 70 10.14 3.60 12.87
N GLY A 71 10.83 4.66 12.42
CA GLY A 71 12.18 4.60 11.87
C GLY A 71 12.29 4.06 10.45
N VAL A 72 11.19 4.06 9.68
CA VAL A 72 11.18 3.64 8.28
C VAL A 72 11.94 4.67 7.44
N ASN A 73 13.10 4.27 6.90
CA ASN A 73 13.95 5.11 6.04
C ASN A 73 13.80 4.77 4.54
N GLY A 74 12.98 3.77 4.22
CA GLY A 74 12.75 3.32 2.85
C GLY A 74 11.77 2.14 2.79
N THR A 75 11.23 1.90 1.62
CA THR A 75 10.34 0.75 1.34
C THR A 75 11.05 -0.28 0.47
N PRO A 76 10.89 -1.60 0.70
CA PRO A 76 10.03 -2.19 1.72
C PRO A 76 10.66 -2.21 3.12
N THR A 77 9.85 -2.00 4.17
CA THR A 77 10.18 -2.25 5.58
C THR A 77 9.04 -3.06 6.20
N PHE A 78 9.37 -4.14 6.93
CA PHE A 78 8.38 -5.03 7.53
C PHE A 78 8.38 -4.93 9.05
N PHE A 79 7.19 -5.06 9.65
CA PHE A 79 7.02 -5.21 11.09
C PHE A 79 6.25 -6.50 11.35
N ILE A 80 6.82 -7.40 12.13
CA ILE A 80 6.21 -8.67 12.53
C ILE A 80 5.86 -8.56 14.01
N ASN A 81 4.56 -8.59 14.33
CA ASN A 81 4.02 -8.40 15.68
C ASN A 81 4.58 -7.14 16.40
N GLY A 82 4.70 -6.03 15.66
CA GLY A 82 5.19 -4.75 16.19
C GLY A 82 6.72 -4.66 16.32
N THR A 83 7.46 -5.74 16.05
CA THR A 83 8.92 -5.73 15.99
C THR A 83 9.36 -5.52 14.55
N ARG A 84 10.29 -4.58 14.32
CA ARG A 84 10.86 -4.35 12.99
C ARG A 84 11.65 -5.58 12.54
N HIS A 85 11.46 -5.98 11.29
CA HIS A 85 12.25 -7.00 10.62
C HIS A 85 13.34 -6.34 9.78
N ASP A 86 14.59 -6.52 10.18
CA ASP A 86 15.77 -5.98 9.49
C ASP A 86 16.49 -7.02 8.62
N GLY A 87 15.98 -8.26 8.59
CA GLY A 87 16.52 -9.34 7.76
C GLY A 87 16.07 -9.27 6.29
N PRO A 88 16.55 -10.20 5.46
CA PRO A 88 16.06 -10.39 4.09
C PRO A 88 14.52 -10.47 4.04
N PHE A 89 13.95 -9.97 2.94
CA PHE A 89 12.52 -9.94 2.69
C PHE A 89 12.06 -11.06 1.73
N ASP A 90 12.88 -12.09 1.53
CA ASP A 90 12.48 -13.29 0.81
C ASP A 90 11.44 -14.09 1.62
N TYR A 91 10.71 -14.93 0.91
CA TYR A 91 9.59 -15.69 1.47
C TYR A 91 10.02 -16.56 2.66
N GLU A 92 11.14 -17.27 2.55
CA GLU A 92 11.59 -18.19 3.59
C GLU A 92 11.97 -17.42 4.87
N THR A 93 12.76 -16.35 4.74
CA THR A 93 13.17 -15.52 5.88
C THR A 93 11.96 -14.89 6.59
N LEU A 94 10.95 -14.42 5.85
CA LEU A 94 9.74 -13.85 6.45
C LEU A 94 8.90 -14.92 7.17
N VAL A 95 8.80 -16.14 6.61
CA VAL A 95 8.10 -17.26 7.25
C VAL A 95 8.78 -17.68 8.54
N GLU A 96 10.11 -17.74 8.56
CA GLU A 96 10.89 -18.02 9.77
C GLU A 96 10.68 -16.95 10.84
N ALA A 97 10.77 -15.67 10.46
CA ALA A 97 10.55 -14.56 11.39
C ALA A 97 9.11 -14.56 11.95
N LEU A 98 8.11 -14.93 11.14
CA LEU A 98 6.74 -15.11 11.59
C LEU A 98 6.62 -16.23 12.63
N ARG A 99 7.27 -17.38 12.39
CA ARG A 99 7.25 -18.52 13.32
C ARG A 99 7.93 -18.17 14.64
N GLU A 100 9.10 -17.55 14.62
CA GLU A 100 9.83 -17.12 15.82
C GLU A 100 8.96 -16.20 16.70
N LYS A 101 8.34 -15.17 16.10
CA LYS A 101 7.52 -14.19 16.82
C LYS A 101 6.11 -14.68 17.19
N ALA A 102 5.63 -15.76 16.57
CA ALA A 102 4.39 -16.43 16.99
C ALA A 102 4.61 -17.28 18.26
N VAL A 103 5.77 -17.94 18.35
CA VAL A 103 6.15 -18.76 19.52
C VAL A 103 6.46 -17.88 20.73
N SER A 104 7.10 -16.72 20.55
CA SER A 104 7.45 -15.82 21.66
C SER A 104 6.25 -15.19 22.38
N ARG A 105 5.06 -15.19 21.76
CA ARG A 105 3.81 -14.68 22.36
C ARG A 105 3.06 -15.75 23.17
N ALA A 106 3.46 -17.02 23.06
CA ALA A 106 2.79 -18.17 23.67
C ALA A 106 3.36 -18.59 25.03
N THR A 107 4.42 -17.93 25.52
CA THR A 107 4.97 -18.18 26.87
C THR A 107 4.49 -17.08 27.82
N PRO A 108 3.59 -17.39 28.78
CA PRO A 108 3.19 -16.46 29.84
C PRO A 108 4.30 -16.25 30.88
#